data_AF-A0A0C2M6S7-F1
#
_entry.id   AF-A0A0C2M6S7-F1
#
_cell.length_a   1.000
_cell.length_b   1.000
_cell.length_c   1.000
_cell.angle_alpha   90.00
_cell.angle_beta   90.00
_cell.angle_gamma   90.00
#
_symmetry.space_group_name_H-M   'P 1'
#
loop_
_entity.id
_entity.type
_entity.pdbx_description
1 polymer ?
#
loop_
_entity_poly.entity_id
_entity_poly.type
_entity_poly.pdbx_seq_one_letter_code
_entity_poly.pdbx_strand_id
1 'polypeptide(L)'
;MTEVYKFKKLSLLESKKPHEKIVVSIFNAVGYGLSNLSLIKNWNKKGIPQSRKAFRVQSYSYQENGETIYRRLEAKDGLLSSFYDVSSCFEIFTKSVSEYKDSPCMGERKILNVLHSSNSPNNIKYELSDFIWYTYGQIFYEICSISRGLKSVGIGSGQKILFFADTCKEWMVLAFSSMKIGAILVTAYSSLIDECIEYIMQLTKPVAVFVDSKTIKRILPILPKVPEIKTVIFNNTALDDHQKFEAIRYEQLKRSAETENTTDIKDDEFVSSPDDTLIIMFTSGSTGVPKEIAVFSFGGRVGYCRPLTLLSISPGLSQHCKGDLELLKPSTVFTVPLVLERIKSGILDKIKSQKRMVVLIFEAAYNMRAHYYSKGYDTPILNK
;
A
#
# COMPACT_ATOMS: atom_id res chain seq x y z
N MET A 1 -7.55 10.16 30.60
CA MET A 1 -9.02 10.08 30.71
C MET A 1 -9.62 10.54 29.37
N THR A 2 -9.61 9.69 28.35
CA THR A 2 -10.75 8.86 27.86
C THR A 2 -12.04 9.62 27.51
N GLU A 3 -12.02 10.35 26.38
CA GLU A 3 -13.23 10.64 25.59
C GLU A 3 -12.90 10.80 24.09
N VAL A 4 -12.35 9.76 23.46
CA VAL A 4 -12.27 9.73 21.99
C VAL A 4 -12.80 8.38 21.52
N TYR A 5 -13.82 8.43 20.66
CA TYR A 5 -14.50 7.32 19.99
C TYR A 5 -15.60 6.57 20.76
N LYS A 6 -16.72 7.25 21.05
CA LYS A 6 -18.03 6.56 21.04
C LYS A 6 -18.50 6.41 19.59
N PHE A 7 -18.31 5.23 19.01
CA PHE A 7 -19.03 4.87 17.78
C PHE A 7 -20.53 4.83 18.09
N LYS A 8 -21.30 5.74 17.48
CA LYS A 8 -22.76 5.64 17.50
C LYS A 8 -23.16 4.34 16.82
N LYS A 9 -23.79 3.43 17.57
CA LYS A 9 -24.43 2.22 17.07
C LYS A 9 -25.47 2.65 16.02
N LEU A 10 -25.20 2.41 14.74
CA LEU A 10 -26.19 2.60 13.68
C LEU A 10 -27.24 1.49 13.82
N SER A 11 -28.40 1.85 14.36
CA SER A 11 -29.58 0.99 14.37
C SER A 11 -30.11 0.85 12.94
N LEU A 12 -30.22 -0.39 12.45
CA LEU A 12 -31.02 -0.74 11.29
C LEU A 12 -32.46 -0.32 11.56
N LEU A 13 -33.00 0.58 10.72
CA LEU A 13 -34.43 0.90 10.72
C LEU A 13 -35.17 -0.30 10.11
N GLU A 14 -35.92 -1.01 10.96
CA GLU A 14 -36.83 -2.08 10.58
C GLU A 14 -38.04 -1.56 9.78
N SER A 15 -38.34 -2.30 8.70
CA SER A 15 -39.57 -2.32 7.87
C SER A 15 -40.08 -0.99 7.28
N LYS A 16 -40.23 -0.98 5.95
CA LYS A 16 -40.75 0.17 5.20
C LYS A 16 -42.21 0.46 5.52
N LYS A 17 -42.55 1.73 5.77
CA LYS A 17 -43.92 2.18 6.01
C LYS A 17 -44.71 2.32 4.68
N PRO A 18 -46.05 2.18 4.67
CA PRO A 18 -46.86 2.17 3.44
C PRO A 18 -46.68 3.41 2.54
N HIS A 19 -46.40 4.58 3.11
CA HIS A 19 -46.15 5.81 2.37
C HIS A 19 -44.84 5.78 1.56
N GLU A 20 -43.86 4.96 1.94
CA GLU A 20 -42.59 4.81 1.20
C GLU A 20 -42.76 3.99 -0.09
N LYS A 21 -43.77 3.11 -0.16
CA LYS A 21 -44.18 2.41 -1.40
C LYS A 21 -44.83 3.37 -2.41
N ILE A 22 -45.53 4.40 -1.91
CA ILE A 22 -46.15 5.45 -2.75
C ILE A 22 -45.09 6.38 -3.35
N VAL A 23 -44.04 6.70 -2.59
CA VAL A 23 -42.91 7.54 -3.07
C VAL A 23 -42.12 6.86 -4.20
N VAL A 24 -41.95 5.53 -4.17
CA VAL A 24 -41.30 4.76 -5.24
C VAL A 24 -42.17 4.72 -6.51
N SER A 25 -43.50 4.64 -6.39
CA SER A 25 -44.41 4.73 -7.54
C SER A 25 -44.47 6.14 -8.15
N ILE A 26 -44.33 7.19 -7.35
CA ILE A 26 -44.22 8.58 -7.84
C ILE A 26 -42.90 8.79 -8.59
N PHE A 27 -41.79 8.18 -8.14
CA PHE A 27 -40.50 8.21 -8.85
C PHE A 27 -40.57 7.53 -10.23
N ASN A 28 -41.35 6.44 -10.34
CA ASN A 28 -41.59 5.73 -11.61
C ASN A 28 -42.47 6.53 -12.60
N ALA A 29 -43.39 7.38 -12.11
CA ALA A 29 -44.23 8.20 -12.97
C ALA A 29 -43.53 9.50 -13.41
N VAL A 30 -42.75 10.12 -12.52
CA VAL A 30 -42.10 11.41 -12.76
C VAL A 30 -40.83 11.28 -13.60
N GLY A 31 -40.09 10.17 -13.46
CA GLY A 31 -38.90 9.88 -14.27
C GLY A 31 -39.17 9.70 -15.76
N TYR A 32 -40.40 9.32 -16.14
CA TYR A 32 -40.84 9.19 -17.54
C TYR A 32 -41.47 10.48 -18.11
N GLY A 33 -41.96 11.38 -17.26
CA GLY A 33 -42.67 12.60 -17.68
C GLY A 33 -41.80 13.87 -17.81
N LEU A 34 -40.67 13.94 -17.11
CA LEU A 34 -39.91 15.20 -16.98
C LEU A 34 -38.60 15.30 -17.79
N SER A 35 -38.22 14.27 -18.56
CA SER A 35 -37.13 14.41 -19.55
C SER A 35 -37.51 15.30 -20.75
N ASN A 36 -38.81 15.60 -20.94
CA ASN A 36 -39.33 16.40 -22.06
C ASN A 36 -39.83 17.83 -21.70
N LEU A 37 -39.71 18.29 -20.45
CA LEU A 37 -40.18 19.63 -20.06
C LEU A 37 -39.07 20.48 -19.43
N SER A 38 -38.44 21.26 -20.28
CA SER A 38 -37.37 22.23 -20.05
C SER A 38 -37.78 23.50 -19.28
N LEU A 39 -38.61 23.40 -18.22
CA LEU A 39 -39.21 24.60 -17.59
C LEU A 39 -39.31 24.64 -16.05
N ILE A 40 -38.54 23.86 -15.29
CA ILE A 40 -38.49 24.04 -13.82
C ILE A 40 -37.06 24.30 -13.35
N LYS A 41 -36.67 25.59 -13.39
CA LYS A 41 -35.35 26.11 -13.02
C LYS A 41 -35.08 26.15 -11.50
N ASN A 42 -36.03 25.78 -10.64
CA ASN A 42 -35.97 26.11 -9.20
C ASN A 42 -36.29 24.99 -8.21
N TRP A 43 -36.44 23.74 -8.63
CA TRP A 43 -36.77 22.63 -7.71
C TRP A 43 -35.64 21.61 -7.63
N ASN A 44 -34.65 21.93 -6.78
CA ASN A 44 -33.84 21.01 -5.96
C ASN A 44 -32.62 21.75 -5.38
N LYS A 45 -32.87 22.72 -4.50
CA LYS A 45 -31.86 23.33 -3.60
C LYS A 45 -31.92 22.66 -2.22
N LYS A 46 -31.83 21.33 -2.17
CA LYS A 46 -31.69 20.57 -0.93
C LYS A 46 -30.37 19.79 -0.92
N GLY A 47 -29.26 20.51 -1.08
CA GLY A 47 -27.95 19.99 -0.71
C GLY A 47 -27.35 20.87 0.38
N ILE A 48 -26.65 20.25 1.32
CA ILE A 48 -25.91 20.95 2.36
C ILE A 48 -24.60 21.43 1.73
N PRO A 49 -24.28 22.73 1.75
CA PRO A 49 -23.01 23.22 1.22
C PRO A 49 -21.85 22.68 2.07
N GLN A 50 -20.87 22.03 1.44
CA GLN A 50 -19.63 21.63 2.11
C GLN A 50 -18.67 22.83 2.19
N SER A 51 -18.33 23.29 3.40
CA SER A 51 -17.23 24.25 3.57
C SER A 51 -15.89 23.52 3.40
N ARG A 52 -15.18 23.73 2.29
CA ARG A 52 -13.80 23.26 2.13
C ARG A 52 -12.84 24.27 2.75
N LYS A 53 -12.67 24.25 4.06
CA LYS A 53 -11.48 24.87 4.67
C LYS A 53 -10.31 23.93 4.43
N ALA A 54 -9.36 24.36 3.62
CA ALA A 54 -8.09 23.65 3.48
C ALA A 54 -7.37 23.68 4.83
N PHE A 55 -7.16 22.51 5.43
CA PHE A 55 -6.32 22.37 6.63
C PHE A 55 -4.88 22.66 6.20
N ARG A 56 -4.37 23.85 6.53
CA ARG A 56 -2.95 24.17 6.37
C ARG A 56 -2.25 23.81 7.67
N VAL A 57 -1.45 22.75 7.64
CA VAL A 57 -0.60 22.38 8.78
C VAL A 57 0.48 23.44 8.92
N GLN A 58 0.61 24.06 10.08
CA GLN A 58 1.65 25.05 10.36
C GLN A 58 2.97 24.32 10.71
N SER A 59 4.07 24.75 10.10
CA SER A 59 5.42 24.23 10.34
C SER A 59 6.37 25.33 10.79
N TYR A 60 7.38 24.93 11.56
CA TYR A 60 8.55 25.71 11.95
C TYR A 60 9.76 25.14 11.19
N SER A 61 10.67 25.99 10.73
CA SER A 61 11.90 25.54 10.07
C SER A 61 13.12 26.21 10.67
N TYR A 62 14.23 25.47 10.76
CA TYR A 62 15.53 25.96 11.20
C TYR A 62 16.65 25.37 10.33
N GLN A 63 17.86 25.94 10.43
CA GLN A 63 19.04 25.45 9.72
C GLN A 63 19.89 24.58 10.66
N GLU A 64 20.29 23.40 10.20
CA GLU A 64 21.21 22.51 10.91
C GLU A 64 22.12 21.84 9.88
N ASN A 65 23.44 21.93 10.06
CA ASN A 65 24.43 21.38 9.13
C ASN A 65 24.27 21.80 7.65
N GLY A 66 23.75 23.00 7.41
CA GLY A 66 23.50 23.52 6.06
C GLY A 66 22.22 23.01 5.40
N GLU A 67 21.41 22.22 6.12
CA GLU A 67 20.12 21.73 5.66
C GLU A 67 18.97 22.45 6.38
N THR A 68 17.85 22.62 5.67
CA THR A 68 16.62 23.18 6.26
C THR A 68 15.80 22.06 6.86
N ILE A 69 15.70 22.03 8.19
CA ILE A 69 14.89 21.06 8.90
C ILE A 69 13.51 21.65 9.15
N TYR A 70 12.48 20.85 8.85
CA TYR A 70 11.08 21.21 9.09
C TYR A 70 10.52 20.41 10.25
N ARG A 71 9.92 21.10 11.22
CA ARG A 71 9.18 20.50 12.34
C ARG A 71 7.78 21.06 12.45
N ARG A 72 6.88 20.28 13.06
CA ARG A 72 5.52 20.76 13.36
C ARG A 72 5.59 21.80 14.48
N LEU A 73 4.81 22.88 14.39
CA LEU A 73 4.86 23.97 15.38
C LEU A 73 4.63 23.50 16.83
N GLU A 74 3.77 22.48 16.99
CA GLU A 74 3.42 21.87 18.28
C GLU A 74 4.47 20.87 18.77
N ALA A 75 5.35 20.37 17.90
CA ALA A 75 6.31 19.29 18.16
C ALA A 75 7.74 19.73 17.81
N LYS A 76 8.14 20.92 18.28
CA LYS A 76 9.46 21.50 17.97
C LYS A 76 10.59 20.69 18.58
N ASP A 77 10.46 20.34 19.86
CA ASP A 77 11.56 19.77 20.63
C ASP A 77 11.56 18.23 20.63
N GLY A 78 10.50 17.59 20.10
CA GLY A 78 10.41 16.15 20.05
C GLY A 78 8.99 15.64 19.76
N LEU A 79 8.81 14.32 19.92
CA LEU A 79 7.53 13.66 19.76
C LEU A 79 6.55 14.11 20.87
N LEU A 80 5.35 14.55 20.47
CA LEU A 80 4.31 14.99 21.42
C LEU A 80 3.77 13.88 22.32
N SER A 81 3.72 12.66 21.80
CA SER A 81 3.20 11.48 22.48
C SER A 81 3.71 10.22 21.81
N SER A 82 4.14 9.24 22.59
CA SER A 82 4.34 7.87 22.10
C SER A 82 2.99 7.16 22.00
N PHE A 83 2.83 6.34 20.95
CA PHE A 83 1.73 5.39 20.89
C PHE A 83 2.10 4.19 21.75
N TYR A 84 1.21 3.75 22.65
CA TYR A 84 1.31 2.44 23.32
C TYR A 84 2.61 2.17 24.12
N ASP A 85 3.28 3.21 24.62
CA ASP A 85 4.55 3.12 25.37
C ASP A 85 5.68 2.40 24.61
N VAL A 86 5.68 2.48 23.28
CA VAL A 86 6.77 1.98 22.43
C VAL A 86 7.75 3.09 22.08
N SER A 87 9.03 2.72 21.95
CA SER A 87 10.14 3.61 21.64
C SER A 87 10.62 3.48 20.19
N SER A 88 10.32 2.37 19.51
CA SER A 88 10.77 2.11 18.14
C SER A 88 9.67 1.55 17.22
N CYS A 89 9.88 1.66 15.91
CA CYS A 89 8.96 1.08 14.90
C CYS A 89 8.88 -0.44 15.00
N PHE A 90 9.97 -1.12 15.38
CA PHE A 90 9.98 -2.58 15.51
C PHE A 90 9.31 -3.05 16.81
N GLU A 91 9.36 -2.26 17.89
CA GLU A 91 8.63 -2.55 19.13
C GLU A 91 7.11 -2.56 18.91
N ILE A 92 6.59 -1.70 18.01
CA ILE A 92 5.18 -1.73 17.60
C ILE A 92 4.84 -3.12 17.03
N PHE A 93 5.70 -3.66 16.16
CA PHE A 93 5.50 -4.98 15.59
C PHE A 93 5.59 -6.08 16.66
N THR A 94 6.59 -6.03 17.54
CA THR A 94 6.79 -7.01 18.62
C THR A 94 5.61 -7.03 19.59
N LYS A 95 5.08 -5.85 19.96
CA LYS A 95 3.85 -5.73 20.75
C LYS A 95 2.63 -6.30 20.02
N SER A 96 2.53 -6.06 18.72
CA SER A 96 1.47 -6.67 17.91
C SER A 96 1.55 -8.19 17.88
N VAL A 97 2.76 -8.77 17.88
CA VAL A 97 2.96 -10.22 17.94
C VAL A 97 2.54 -10.80 19.29
N SER A 98 2.80 -10.11 20.41
CA SER A 98 2.39 -10.61 21.74
C SER A 98 0.87 -10.59 21.93
N GLU A 99 0.18 -9.61 21.35
CA GLU A 99 -1.28 -9.48 21.44
C GLU A 99 -2.04 -10.33 20.39
N TYR A 100 -1.49 -10.45 19.17
CA TYR A 100 -2.22 -11.00 18.02
C TYR A 100 -1.50 -12.17 17.34
N LYS A 101 -0.68 -12.94 18.07
CA LYS A 101 0.18 -14.02 17.56
C LYS A 101 -0.46 -14.88 16.46
N ASP A 102 -1.68 -15.38 16.69
CA ASP A 102 -2.36 -16.31 15.77
C ASP A 102 -3.29 -15.63 14.77
N SER A 103 -3.36 -14.29 14.79
CA SER A 103 -4.17 -13.52 13.85
C SER A 103 -3.46 -13.33 12.50
N PRO A 104 -4.19 -13.21 11.38
CA PRO A 104 -3.61 -12.89 10.07
C PRO A 104 -2.84 -11.56 10.10
N CYS A 105 -1.59 -11.59 9.63
CA CYS A 105 -0.66 -10.45 9.60
C CYS A 105 -0.39 -10.01 8.16
N MET A 106 0.13 -10.90 7.32
CA MET A 106 0.48 -10.62 5.92
C MET A 106 -0.21 -11.62 5.01
N GLY A 107 -0.70 -11.14 3.86
CA GLY A 107 -1.35 -11.96 2.84
C GLY A 107 -0.69 -11.75 1.48
N GLU A 108 -0.50 -12.83 0.73
CA GLU A 108 -0.02 -12.77 -0.65
C GLU A 108 -0.89 -13.63 -1.58
N ARG A 109 -0.85 -13.32 -2.88
CA ARG A 109 -1.47 -14.16 -3.92
C ARG A 109 -0.37 -14.82 -4.73
N LYS A 110 -0.49 -16.13 -4.97
CA LYS A 110 0.45 -16.86 -5.81
C LYS A 110 0.01 -16.78 -7.26
N ILE A 111 1.00 -16.68 -8.15
CA ILE A 111 0.79 -16.84 -9.58
C ILE A 111 0.68 -18.35 -9.84
N LEU A 112 -0.52 -18.79 -10.21
CA LEU A 112 -0.80 -20.19 -10.55
C LEU A 112 -0.40 -20.48 -12.00
N ASN A 113 -0.66 -19.52 -12.90
CA ASN A 113 -0.34 -19.65 -14.32
C ASN A 113 -0.06 -18.28 -14.96
N VAL A 114 0.79 -18.30 -15.99
CA VAL A 114 1.12 -17.13 -16.82
C VAL A 114 0.66 -17.44 -18.23
N LEU A 115 -0.39 -16.76 -18.67
CA LEU A 115 -0.98 -16.95 -19.99
C LEU A 115 -0.42 -15.89 -20.94
N HIS A 116 0.28 -16.35 -21.97
CA HIS A 116 0.77 -15.51 -23.05
C HIS A 116 -0.27 -15.44 -24.16
N SER A 117 -0.64 -14.22 -24.56
CA SER A 117 -1.49 -14.04 -25.75
C SER A 117 -0.69 -14.35 -27.01
N SER A 118 -1.18 -15.29 -27.84
CA SER A 118 -0.56 -15.64 -29.13
C SER A 118 -0.41 -14.44 -30.07
N ASN A 119 -1.28 -13.43 -29.93
CA ASN A 119 -1.38 -12.30 -30.84
C ASN A 119 -0.64 -11.04 -30.33
N SER A 120 -0.09 -11.06 -29.11
CA SER A 120 0.60 -9.92 -28.51
C SER A 120 1.56 -10.38 -27.40
N PRO A 121 2.87 -10.53 -27.68
CA PRO A 121 3.83 -11.06 -26.70
C PRO A 121 3.94 -10.22 -25.41
N ASN A 122 3.58 -8.93 -25.46
CA ASN A 122 3.55 -8.05 -24.29
C ASN A 122 2.25 -8.14 -23.47
N ASN A 123 1.23 -8.88 -23.92
CA ASN A 123 -0.05 -8.98 -23.23
C ASN A 123 -0.09 -10.26 -22.39
N ILE A 124 0.52 -10.18 -21.21
CA ILE A 124 0.60 -11.27 -20.23
C ILE A 124 -0.60 -11.19 -19.31
N LYS A 125 -1.31 -12.32 -19.15
CA LYS A 125 -2.38 -12.50 -18.18
C LYS A 125 -1.94 -13.44 -17.08
N TYR A 126 -2.31 -13.13 -15.85
CA TYR A 126 -1.99 -13.93 -14.69
C TYR A 126 -3.25 -14.62 -14.18
N GLU A 127 -3.12 -15.91 -13.91
CA GLU A 127 -4.05 -16.63 -13.05
C GLU A 127 -3.50 -16.59 -11.63
N LEU A 128 -4.23 -15.93 -10.73
CA LEU A 128 -3.80 -15.70 -9.36
C LEU A 128 -4.68 -16.51 -8.39
N SER A 129 -4.07 -17.06 -7.34
CA SER A 129 -4.78 -17.71 -6.24
C SER A 129 -5.62 -16.71 -5.44
N ASP A 130 -6.47 -17.22 -4.53
CA ASP A 130 -6.95 -16.43 -3.39
C ASP A 130 -5.76 -16.08 -2.45
N PHE A 131 -5.99 -15.21 -1.47
CA PHE A 131 -4.94 -14.82 -0.52
C PHE A 131 -4.53 -15.99 0.38
N ILE A 132 -3.23 -16.22 0.44
CA ILE A 132 -2.58 -17.06 1.45
C ILE A 132 -2.13 -16.14 2.58
N TRP A 133 -2.66 -16.39 3.78
CA TRP A 133 -2.41 -15.55 4.96
C TRP A 133 -1.39 -16.21 5.89
N TYR A 134 -0.51 -15.38 6.42
CA TYR A 134 0.47 -15.72 7.44
C TYR A 134 0.13 -15.01 8.73
N THR A 135 0.23 -15.72 9.84
CA THR A 135 -0.03 -15.17 11.17
C THR A 135 1.12 -14.26 11.65
N TYR A 136 0.85 -13.41 12.65
CA TYR A 136 1.91 -12.60 13.28
C TYR A 136 3.06 -13.47 13.80
N GLY A 137 2.76 -14.62 14.42
CA GLY A 137 3.79 -15.55 14.91
C GLY A 137 4.65 -16.14 13.79
N GLN A 138 4.04 -16.51 12.66
CA GLN A 138 4.78 -17.02 11.49
C GLN A 138 5.68 -15.95 10.87
N ILE A 139 5.16 -14.73 10.72
CA ILE A 139 5.94 -13.60 10.19
C ILE A 139 7.08 -13.23 11.15
N PHE A 140 6.82 -13.20 12.46
CA PHE A 140 7.84 -12.92 13.45
C PHE A 140 8.96 -13.96 13.45
N TYR A 141 8.62 -15.26 13.34
CA TYR A 141 9.62 -16.31 13.17
C TYR A 141 10.49 -16.07 11.93
N GLU A 142 9.85 -15.77 10.78
CA GLU A 142 10.58 -15.49 9.54
C GLU A 142 11.49 -14.25 9.66
N ILE A 143 11.01 -13.20 10.34
CA ILE A 143 11.82 -12.00 10.63
C ILE A 143 13.06 -12.39 11.44
N CYS A 144 12.92 -13.19 12.51
CA CYS A 144 14.07 -13.61 13.30
C CYS A 144 15.08 -14.43 12.48
N SER A 145 14.60 -15.38 11.66
CA SER A 145 15.47 -16.16 10.76
C SER A 145 16.23 -15.26 9.78
N ILE A 146 15.54 -14.32 9.12
CA ILE A 146 16.18 -13.40 8.17
C ILE A 146 17.13 -12.43 8.87
N SER A 147 16.80 -11.94 10.06
CA SER A 147 17.70 -11.09 10.86
C SER A 147 19.03 -11.80 11.19
N ARG A 148 18.99 -13.10 11.52
CA ARG A 148 20.20 -13.90 11.75
C ARG A 148 20.98 -14.13 10.45
N GLY A 149 20.27 -14.44 9.36
CA GLY A 149 20.90 -14.55 8.04
C GLY A 149 21.60 -13.26 7.59
N LEU A 150 20.99 -12.09 7.83
CA LEU A 150 21.62 -10.79 7.58
C LEU A 150 22.91 -10.60 8.40
N LYS A 151 22.87 -10.94 9.70
CA LYS A 151 24.06 -10.90 10.56
C LYS A 151 25.15 -11.86 10.07
N SER A 152 24.82 -13.08 9.63
CA SER A 152 25.80 -14.06 9.15
C SER A 152 26.55 -13.61 7.89
N VAL A 153 25.95 -12.74 7.09
CA VAL A 153 26.57 -12.14 5.89
C VAL A 153 27.21 -10.78 6.17
N GLY A 154 27.35 -10.40 7.44
CA GLY A 154 28.04 -9.19 7.88
C GLY A 154 27.20 -7.91 7.83
N ILE A 155 25.87 -8.02 7.75
CA ILE A 155 24.96 -6.87 7.78
C ILE A 155 24.40 -6.70 9.19
N GLY A 156 24.55 -5.50 9.76
CA GLY A 156 24.10 -5.18 11.13
C GLY A 156 23.81 -3.69 11.30
N SER A 157 23.93 -3.20 12.53
CA SER A 157 23.56 -1.81 12.87
C SER A 157 24.32 -0.77 12.03
N GLY A 158 23.60 0.25 11.55
CA GLY A 158 24.11 1.34 10.73
C GLY A 158 24.42 0.96 9.27
N GLN A 159 24.42 -0.33 8.92
CA GLN A 159 24.64 -0.78 7.55
C GLN A 159 23.41 -0.53 6.69
N LYS A 160 23.62 -0.10 5.44
CA LYS A 160 22.55 0.28 4.52
C LYS A 160 22.22 -0.86 3.56
N ILE A 161 20.94 -1.18 3.44
CA ILE A 161 20.41 -2.13 2.46
C ILE A 161 19.53 -1.37 1.49
N LEU A 162 19.85 -1.41 0.19
CA LEU A 162 18.99 -0.86 -0.86
C LEU A 162 17.88 -1.85 -1.20
N PHE A 163 16.62 -1.43 -1.06
CA PHE A 163 15.45 -2.15 -1.50
C PHE A 163 15.04 -1.63 -2.88
N PHE A 164 15.35 -2.40 -3.93
CA PHE A 164 15.01 -2.10 -5.31
C PHE A 164 14.21 -3.26 -5.90
N ALA A 165 12.95 -3.36 -5.49
CA ALA A 165 12.02 -4.42 -5.89
C ALA A 165 10.57 -3.91 -5.77
N ASP A 166 9.63 -4.61 -6.40
CA ASP A 166 8.20 -4.43 -6.10
C ASP A 166 7.88 -4.85 -4.65
N THR A 167 6.89 -4.21 -4.03
CA THR A 167 6.42 -4.57 -2.69
C THR A 167 5.88 -6.01 -2.68
N CYS A 168 6.49 -6.87 -1.87
CA CYS A 168 6.09 -8.26 -1.66
C CYS A 168 6.28 -8.68 -0.19
N LYS A 169 5.92 -9.93 0.17
CA LYS A 169 6.09 -10.44 1.54
C LYS A 169 7.55 -10.41 1.95
N GLU A 170 8.44 -10.92 1.10
CA GLU A 170 9.89 -10.98 1.33
C GLU A 170 10.47 -9.57 1.52
N TRP A 171 10.00 -8.59 0.75
CA TRP A 171 10.36 -7.18 0.93
C TRP A 171 9.98 -6.69 2.33
N MET A 172 8.75 -6.95 2.77
CA MET A 172 8.25 -6.53 4.09
C MET A 172 8.99 -7.22 5.23
N VAL A 173 9.21 -8.54 5.12
CA VAL A 173 9.94 -9.31 6.14
C VAL A 173 11.39 -8.85 6.22
N LEU A 174 12.08 -8.68 5.08
CA LEU A 174 13.44 -8.17 5.06
C LEU A 174 13.51 -6.77 5.66
N ALA A 175 12.55 -5.90 5.35
CA ALA A 175 12.44 -4.57 5.96
C ALA A 175 12.37 -4.64 7.49
N PHE A 176 11.43 -5.41 8.06
CA PHE A 176 11.34 -5.59 9.52
C PHE A 176 12.58 -6.25 10.12
N SER A 177 13.21 -7.18 9.39
CA SER A 177 14.44 -7.85 9.81
C SER A 177 15.61 -6.90 9.89
N SER A 178 15.71 -5.95 8.95
CA SER A 178 16.68 -4.86 8.97
C SER A 178 16.45 -3.94 10.17
N MET A 179 15.20 -3.55 10.44
CA MET A 179 14.87 -2.72 11.60
C MET A 179 15.25 -3.40 12.92
N LYS A 180 15.01 -4.71 13.04
CA LYS A 180 15.36 -5.50 14.22
C LYS A 180 16.86 -5.45 14.54
N ILE A 181 17.72 -5.48 13.53
CA ILE A 181 19.19 -5.50 13.69
C ILE A 181 19.84 -4.11 13.58
N GLY A 182 19.05 -3.05 13.44
CA GLY A 182 19.52 -1.67 13.29
C GLY A 182 20.09 -1.33 11.90
N ALA A 183 19.83 -2.18 10.88
CA ALA A 183 20.21 -1.87 9.51
C ALA A 183 19.27 -0.81 8.91
N ILE A 184 19.84 0.10 8.12
CA ILE A 184 19.15 1.24 7.53
C ILE A 184 18.54 0.84 6.19
N LEU A 185 17.24 1.08 6.03
CA LEU A 185 16.53 0.81 4.80
C LEU A 185 16.75 1.96 3.82
N VAL A 186 17.32 1.70 2.65
CA VAL A 186 17.32 2.66 1.53
C VAL A 186 16.28 2.18 0.53
N THR A 187 15.23 2.95 0.24
CA THR A 187 14.16 2.49 -0.65
C THR A 187 14.21 3.20 -2.00
N ALA A 188 14.10 2.43 -3.09
CA ALA A 188 13.94 2.96 -4.43
C ALA A 188 12.79 2.26 -5.16
N TYR A 189 11.96 3.03 -5.87
CA TYR A 189 10.87 2.47 -6.67
C TYR A 189 11.43 1.57 -7.77
N SER A 190 10.82 0.40 -7.98
CA SER A 190 11.16 -0.51 -9.08
C SER A 190 10.96 0.11 -10.47
N SER A 191 10.25 1.24 -10.56
CA SER A 191 10.00 2.01 -11.79
C SER A 191 10.93 3.22 -11.98
N LEU A 192 11.79 3.52 -11.01
CA LEU A 192 12.74 4.63 -11.11
C LEU A 192 13.78 4.34 -12.20
N ILE A 193 14.22 5.34 -12.97
CA ILE A 193 15.22 5.16 -14.04
C ILE A 193 16.60 4.76 -13.50
N ASP A 194 17.40 4.07 -14.31
CA ASP A 194 18.68 3.46 -13.88
C ASP A 194 19.69 4.50 -13.40
N GLU A 195 19.74 5.68 -14.02
CA GLU A 195 20.65 6.78 -13.64
C GLU A 195 20.35 7.30 -12.23
N CYS A 196 19.07 7.35 -11.84
CA CYS A 196 18.68 7.73 -10.50
C CYS A 196 19.02 6.64 -9.48
N ILE A 197 18.95 5.36 -9.86
CA ILE A 197 19.35 4.24 -9.00
C ILE A 197 20.86 4.30 -8.74
N GLU A 198 21.65 4.51 -9.79
CA GLU A 198 23.10 4.71 -9.67
C GLU A 198 23.43 5.88 -8.74
N TYR A 199 22.76 7.02 -8.92
CA TYR A 199 22.92 8.17 -8.03
C TYR A 199 22.58 7.84 -6.57
N ILE A 200 21.46 7.16 -6.31
CA ILE A 200 21.07 6.74 -4.96
C ILE A 200 22.13 5.83 -4.35
N MET A 201 22.64 4.86 -5.11
CA MET A 201 23.65 3.93 -4.61
C MET A 201 24.98 4.62 -4.33
N GLN A 202 25.41 5.56 -5.16
CA GLN A 202 26.63 6.36 -4.93
C GLN A 202 26.50 7.28 -3.72
N LEU A 203 25.33 7.90 -3.56
CA LEU A 203 25.05 8.80 -2.44
C LEU A 203 24.94 8.03 -1.12
N THR A 204 24.19 6.93 -1.11
CA THR A 204 23.89 6.18 0.11
C THR A 204 24.91 5.11 0.42
N LYS A 205 25.71 4.63 -0.54
CA LYS A 205 26.74 3.60 -0.36
C LYS A 205 26.21 2.38 0.43
N PRO A 206 25.18 1.69 -0.07
CA PRO A 206 24.64 0.51 0.58
C PRO A 206 25.66 -0.63 0.52
N VAL A 207 25.67 -1.48 1.55
CA VAL A 207 26.50 -2.71 1.55
C VAL A 207 25.79 -3.91 0.96
N ALA A 208 24.47 -3.83 0.84
CA ALA A 208 23.67 -4.86 0.22
C ALA A 208 22.51 -4.27 -0.60
N VAL A 209 22.03 -5.04 -1.57
CA VAL A 209 20.83 -4.70 -2.34
C VAL A 209 19.87 -5.87 -2.40
N PHE A 210 18.59 -5.61 -2.16
CA PHE A 210 17.48 -6.53 -2.38
C PHE A 210 16.79 -6.25 -3.71
N VAL A 211 16.70 -7.28 -4.55
CA VAL A 211 16.14 -7.20 -5.92
C VAL A 211 15.14 -8.32 -6.20
N ASP A 212 14.25 -8.08 -7.16
CA ASP A 212 13.35 -9.07 -7.72
C ASP A 212 13.76 -9.47 -9.15
N SER A 213 13.00 -10.38 -9.77
CA SER A 213 13.24 -10.86 -11.12
C SER A 213 13.30 -9.77 -12.19
N LYS A 214 12.64 -8.63 -11.97
CA LYS A 214 12.58 -7.51 -12.91
C LYS A 214 13.75 -6.55 -12.69
N THR A 215 14.11 -6.27 -11.44
CA THR A 215 15.11 -5.25 -11.10
C THR A 215 16.53 -5.78 -11.13
N ILE A 216 16.73 -7.09 -10.99
CA ILE A 216 18.05 -7.70 -10.96
C ILE A 216 18.89 -7.43 -12.20
N LYS A 217 18.31 -7.58 -13.40
CA LYS A 217 19.02 -7.31 -14.66
C LYS A 217 19.46 -5.84 -14.81
N ARG A 218 18.75 -4.93 -14.11
CA ARG A 218 19.02 -3.50 -14.13
C ARG A 218 20.10 -3.09 -13.15
N ILE A 219 20.25 -3.82 -12.03
CA ILE A 219 21.29 -3.52 -11.05
C ILE A 219 22.66 -4.05 -11.50
N LEU A 220 22.72 -5.18 -12.22
CA LEU A 220 23.98 -5.83 -12.62
C LEU A 220 24.99 -4.89 -13.30
N PRO A 221 24.61 -4.00 -14.25
CA PRO A 221 25.54 -3.05 -14.87
C PRO A 221 26.00 -1.93 -13.93
N ILE A 222 25.26 -1.67 -12.85
CA ILE A 222 25.53 -0.59 -11.88
C ILE A 222 26.44 -1.08 -10.75
N LEU A 223 26.34 -2.36 -10.36
CA LEU A 223 27.14 -2.94 -9.26
C LEU A 223 28.65 -2.64 -9.35
N PRO A 224 29.33 -2.73 -10.50
CA PRO A 224 30.76 -2.43 -10.59
C PRO A 224 31.14 -0.99 -10.25
N LYS A 225 30.18 -0.06 -10.28
CA LYS A 225 30.38 1.36 -9.99
C LYS A 225 30.24 1.70 -8.50
N VAL A 226 29.78 0.74 -7.68
CA VAL A 226 29.49 0.92 -6.26
C VAL A 226 30.17 -0.21 -5.48
N PRO A 227 31.50 -0.11 -5.24
CA PRO A 227 32.30 -1.17 -4.66
C PRO A 227 31.93 -1.51 -3.20
N GLU A 228 31.14 -0.65 -2.53
CA GLU A 228 30.66 -0.90 -1.18
C GLU A 228 29.67 -2.08 -1.10
N ILE A 229 29.01 -2.45 -2.21
CA ILE A 229 28.08 -3.57 -2.24
C ILE A 229 28.83 -4.89 -2.18
N LYS A 230 28.59 -5.64 -1.10
CA LYS A 230 29.14 -6.96 -0.83
C LYS A 230 28.13 -8.07 -1.12
N THR A 231 26.84 -7.79 -0.91
CA THR A 231 25.78 -8.81 -0.96
C THR A 231 24.62 -8.39 -1.86
N VAL A 232 24.22 -9.26 -2.77
CA VAL A 232 22.99 -9.13 -3.58
C VAL A 232 22.00 -10.18 -3.09
N ILE A 233 20.93 -9.72 -2.46
CA ILE A 233 19.82 -10.56 -1.98
C ILE A 233 18.74 -10.55 -3.07
N PHE A 234 18.30 -11.72 -3.50
CA PHE A 234 17.27 -11.82 -4.54
C PHE A 234 16.17 -12.81 -4.14
N ASN A 235 14.96 -12.56 -4.63
CA ASN A 235 13.85 -13.50 -4.50
C ASN A 235 14.07 -14.76 -5.36
N ASN A 236 13.05 -15.60 -5.59
CA ASN A 236 13.14 -16.88 -6.31
C ASN A 236 13.57 -16.84 -7.79
N THR A 237 14.25 -15.79 -8.23
CA THR A 237 14.88 -15.69 -9.55
C THR A 237 16.18 -16.50 -9.57
N ALA A 238 16.61 -17.01 -10.73
CA ALA A 238 17.95 -17.56 -10.89
C ALA A 238 18.95 -16.43 -11.19
N LEU A 239 20.10 -16.45 -10.53
CA LEU A 239 21.28 -15.64 -10.87
C LEU A 239 22.41 -16.56 -11.26
N ASP A 240 23.15 -16.17 -12.30
CA ASP A 240 24.43 -16.79 -12.62
C ASP A 240 25.48 -16.35 -11.58
N ASP A 241 26.45 -17.22 -11.31
CA ASP A 241 27.52 -16.92 -10.36
C ASP A 241 28.33 -15.72 -10.84
N HIS A 242 28.30 -14.63 -10.07
CA HIS A 242 29.04 -13.42 -10.37
C HIS A 242 30.24 -13.29 -9.42
N GLN A 243 31.45 -13.32 -9.98
CA GLN A 243 32.71 -13.38 -9.22
C GLN A 243 33.04 -12.17 -8.32
N LYS A 244 32.20 -11.11 -8.27
CA LYS A 244 32.51 -9.85 -7.55
C LYS A 244 31.61 -9.53 -6.36
N PHE A 245 30.51 -10.25 -6.17
CA PHE A 245 29.60 -10.03 -5.05
C PHE A 245 29.01 -11.37 -4.60
N GLU A 246 28.62 -11.44 -3.34
CA GLU A 246 27.92 -12.61 -2.83
C GLU A 246 26.45 -12.55 -3.25
N ALA A 247 26.02 -13.48 -4.10
CA ALA A 247 24.64 -13.61 -4.54
C ALA A 247 23.90 -14.61 -3.62
N ILE A 248 22.92 -14.13 -2.85
CA ILE A 248 22.19 -14.97 -1.89
C ILE A 248 20.70 -14.93 -2.18
N ARG A 249 20.09 -16.12 -2.34
CA ARG A 249 18.63 -16.24 -2.40
C ARG A 249 18.03 -15.90 -1.04
N TYR A 250 16.90 -15.20 -1.03
CA TYR A 250 16.12 -14.94 0.20
C TYR A 250 15.87 -16.21 1.02
N GLU A 251 15.48 -17.31 0.37
CA GLU A 251 15.27 -18.60 1.03
C GLU A 251 16.55 -19.21 1.62
N GLN A 252 17.71 -18.95 1.01
CA GLN A 252 19.00 -19.38 1.56
C GLN A 252 19.38 -18.56 2.78
N LEU A 253 19.16 -17.24 2.73
CA LEU A 253 19.34 -16.33 3.87
C LEU A 253 18.46 -16.73 5.06
N LYS A 254 17.24 -17.20 4.79
CA LYS A 254 16.33 -17.73 5.80
C LYS A 254 16.85 -19.03 6.44
N ARG A 255 17.39 -19.94 5.62
CA ARG A 255 17.85 -21.28 6.06
C ARG A 255 19.21 -21.27 6.76
N SER A 256 20.12 -20.36 6.42
CA SER A 256 21.44 -20.27 7.07
C SER A 256 21.32 -20.04 8.59
N ALA A 257 20.19 -19.48 9.03
CA ALA A 257 19.84 -19.29 10.44
C ALA A 257 19.27 -20.53 11.15
N GLU A 258 18.85 -21.57 10.42
CA GLU A 258 18.26 -22.80 11.00
C GLU A 258 19.33 -23.85 11.36
N THR A 259 20.54 -23.73 10.80
CA THR A 259 21.67 -24.64 11.04
C THR A 259 22.52 -24.28 12.25
N GLU A 260 22.45 -23.04 12.72
CA GLU A 260 23.01 -22.65 14.01
C GLU A 260 22.00 -23.11 15.09
N ASN A 261 22.42 -23.99 16.01
CA ASN A 261 21.61 -24.51 17.13
C ASN A 261 21.24 -23.42 18.17
N THR A 262 20.92 -22.20 17.75
CA THR A 262 20.47 -21.09 18.59
C THR A 262 18.97 -21.23 18.84
N THR A 263 18.63 -22.12 19.76
CA THR A 263 17.28 -22.25 20.34
C THR A 263 16.91 -21.07 21.24
N ASP A 264 17.88 -20.23 21.62
CA ASP A 264 17.65 -19.04 22.43
C ASP A 264 17.28 -17.83 21.57
N ILE A 265 15.97 -17.57 21.49
CA ILE A 265 15.39 -16.30 21.02
C ILE A 265 15.90 -15.10 21.86
N LYS A 266 16.55 -15.37 22.99
CA LYS A 266 17.09 -14.37 23.94
C LYS A 266 18.34 -13.62 23.45
N ASP A 267 19.11 -14.18 22.50
CA ASP A 267 20.33 -13.52 21.98
C ASP A 267 20.03 -12.49 20.87
N ASP A 268 18.76 -12.33 20.48
CA ASP A 268 18.33 -11.35 19.48
C ASP A 268 17.99 -9.99 20.12
N GLU A 269 18.94 -9.45 20.89
CA GLU A 269 18.82 -8.14 21.52
C GLU A 269 18.53 -7.07 20.44
N PHE A 270 17.52 -6.24 20.72
CA PHE A 270 17.03 -5.21 19.82
C PHE A 270 18.04 -4.05 19.81
N VAL A 271 18.64 -3.76 18.66
CA VAL A 271 19.82 -2.88 18.58
C VAL A 271 19.47 -1.42 18.27
N SER A 272 18.24 -1.09 17.83
CA SER A 272 17.93 0.27 17.38
C SER A 272 17.42 1.21 18.48
N SER A 273 17.99 2.41 18.52
CA SER A 273 17.54 3.56 19.29
C SER A 273 16.42 4.32 18.57
N PRO A 274 15.50 5.01 19.28
CA PRO A 274 14.51 5.90 18.66
C PRO A 274 15.11 6.99 17.77
N ASP A 275 16.37 7.38 18.03
CA ASP A 275 17.09 8.41 17.30
C ASP A 275 17.89 7.87 16.10
N ASP A 276 17.95 6.55 15.92
CA ASP A 276 18.66 5.94 14.81
C ASP A 276 17.96 6.20 13.48
N THR A 277 18.74 6.36 12.41
CA THR A 277 18.19 6.46 11.06
C THR A 277 17.58 5.12 10.66
N LEU A 278 16.25 5.06 10.60
CA LEU A 278 15.53 3.85 10.19
C LEU A 278 15.52 3.65 8.68
N ILE A 279 15.17 4.72 7.95
CA ILE A 279 14.85 4.65 6.53
C ILE A 279 15.28 5.92 5.79
N ILE A 280 15.91 5.74 4.63
CA ILE A 280 16.22 6.77 3.65
C ILE A 280 15.31 6.54 2.45
N MET A 281 14.32 7.41 2.28
CA MET A 281 13.32 7.30 1.22
C MET A 281 13.44 8.46 0.22
N PHE A 282 13.76 8.13 -1.03
CA PHE A 282 13.78 9.11 -2.11
C PHE A 282 12.37 9.31 -2.65
N THR A 283 11.87 10.55 -2.61
CA THR A 283 10.56 10.89 -3.15
C THR A 283 10.70 11.96 -4.22
N SER A 284 9.98 11.82 -5.34
CA SER A 284 9.95 12.82 -6.42
C SER A 284 8.99 13.98 -6.14
N GLY A 285 8.42 14.06 -4.92
CA GLY A 285 7.55 15.16 -4.51
C GLY A 285 6.40 14.75 -3.59
N SER A 286 6.50 15.14 -2.32
CA SER A 286 5.48 15.84 -1.50
C SER A 286 5.96 15.81 -0.04
N THR A 287 5.99 16.97 0.62
CA THR A 287 6.47 17.16 2.01
C THR A 287 5.47 16.69 3.08
N GLY A 288 4.67 15.68 2.77
CA GLY A 288 3.66 15.13 3.68
C GLY A 288 4.20 13.99 4.52
N VAL A 289 3.56 13.72 5.65
CA VAL A 289 3.82 12.51 6.45
C VAL A 289 3.63 11.27 5.55
N PRO A 290 4.54 10.28 5.60
CA PRO A 290 4.35 9.02 4.89
C PRO A 290 3.00 8.41 5.26
N LYS A 291 2.08 8.37 4.28
CA LYS A 291 0.67 8.02 4.51
C LYS A 291 0.50 6.61 5.09
N GLU A 292 1.38 5.70 4.67
CA GLU A 292 1.38 4.31 5.13
C GLU A 292 1.72 4.20 6.61
N ILE A 293 2.71 4.97 7.09
CA ILE A 293 3.08 5.01 8.51
C ILE A 293 1.90 5.48 9.38
N ALA A 294 1.14 6.47 8.89
CA ALA A 294 -0.07 6.92 9.59
C ALA A 294 -1.12 5.80 9.65
N VAL A 295 -1.38 5.08 8.55
CA VAL A 295 -2.34 3.96 8.54
C VAL A 295 -1.91 2.84 9.49
N PHE A 296 -0.63 2.47 9.48
CA PHE A 296 -0.08 1.47 10.41
C PHE A 296 -0.25 1.90 11.87
N SER A 297 0.02 3.17 12.19
CA SER A 297 -0.07 3.70 13.56
C SER A 297 -1.50 3.66 14.13
N PHE A 298 -2.53 3.69 13.28
CA PHE A 298 -3.94 3.56 13.68
C PHE A 298 -4.48 2.13 13.59
N GLY A 299 -3.62 1.12 13.41
CA GLY A 299 -4.03 -0.28 13.30
C GLY A 299 -4.79 -0.61 12.00
N GLY A 300 -4.62 0.21 10.96
CA GLY A 300 -5.23 -0.01 9.66
C GLY A 300 -4.53 -1.14 8.88
N ARG A 301 -5.31 -1.95 8.18
CA ARG A 301 -4.79 -2.95 7.23
C ARG A 301 -4.52 -2.28 5.89
N VAL A 302 -3.33 -2.51 5.34
CA VAL A 302 -2.92 -1.98 4.03
C VAL A 302 -2.96 -3.11 3.00
N GLY A 303 -3.62 -2.85 1.87
CA GLY A 303 -3.66 -3.75 0.74
C GLY A 303 -2.94 -3.14 -0.45
N TYR A 304 -1.95 -3.83 -0.99
CA TYR A 304 -1.24 -3.43 -2.21
C TYR A 304 -1.85 -4.17 -3.41
N CYS A 305 -1.98 -3.47 -4.53
CA CYS A 305 -2.51 -4.04 -5.77
C CYS A 305 -1.86 -3.39 -6.98
N ARG A 306 -1.80 -4.12 -8.10
CA ARG A 306 -1.40 -3.53 -9.38
C ARG A 306 -2.63 -2.99 -10.09
N PRO A 307 -2.53 -1.86 -10.80
CA PRO A 307 -3.65 -1.36 -11.60
C PRO A 307 -4.18 -2.39 -12.61
N LEU A 308 -3.34 -3.35 -13.05
CA LEU A 308 -3.68 -4.39 -14.03
C LEU A 308 -4.41 -5.60 -13.44
N THR A 309 -4.51 -5.68 -12.12
CA THR A 309 -5.17 -6.77 -11.37
C THR A 309 -6.28 -6.26 -10.44
N LEU A 310 -6.51 -4.94 -10.44
CA LEU A 310 -7.41 -4.23 -9.52
C LEU A 310 -8.86 -4.73 -9.58
N LEU A 311 -9.41 -4.86 -10.78
CA LEU A 311 -10.77 -5.34 -11.07
C LEU A 311 -10.71 -6.71 -11.74
N SER A 312 -11.75 -7.54 -11.56
CA SER A 312 -11.86 -8.88 -12.17
C SER A 312 -11.92 -8.86 -13.71
N ILE A 313 -12.15 -7.69 -14.31
CA ILE A 313 -12.10 -7.43 -15.77
C ILE A 313 -10.78 -6.78 -16.22
N SER A 314 -9.81 -6.62 -15.32
CA SER A 314 -8.55 -5.96 -15.65
C SER A 314 -7.74 -6.80 -16.62
N PRO A 315 -7.02 -6.18 -17.56
CA PRO A 315 -6.40 -6.91 -18.66
C PRO A 315 -5.25 -7.82 -18.24
N GLY A 316 -4.70 -7.64 -17.02
CA GLY A 316 -3.65 -8.49 -16.47
C GLY A 316 -4.15 -9.77 -15.81
N LEU A 317 -5.46 -10.02 -15.75
CA LEU A 317 -6.02 -11.24 -15.15
C LEU A 317 -6.55 -12.21 -16.21
N SER A 318 -6.43 -13.50 -15.91
CA SER A 318 -7.09 -14.57 -16.67
C SER A 318 -8.61 -14.49 -16.51
N GLN A 319 -9.33 -15.09 -17.47
CA GLN A 319 -10.78 -15.18 -17.40
C GLN A 319 -11.17 -15.96 -16.13
N HIS A 320 -12.14 -15.43 -15.37
CA HIS A 320 -12.62 -15.98 -14.08
C HIS A 320 -11.74 -15.72 -12.83
N CYS A 321 -10.62 -15.01 -12.94
CA CYS A 321 -9.85 -14.62 -11.77
C CYS A 321 -10.47 -13.40 -11.06
N LYS A 322 -10.54 -13.45 -9.73
CA LYS A 322 -11.03 -12.33 -8.91
C LYS A 322 -10.00 -11.19 -8.87
N GLY A 323 -10.49 -9.96 -9.02
CA GLY A 323 -9.69 -8.75 -8.88
C GLY A 323 -9.34 -8.45 -7.42
N ASP A 324 -8.28 -7.67 -7.23
CA ASP A 324 -7.76 -7.36 -5.89
C ASP A 324 -8.78 -6.60 -5.02
N LEU A 325 -9.59 -5.69 -5.59
CA LEU A 325 -10.63 -4.98 -4.84
C LEU A 325 -11.74 -5.90 -4.32
N GLU A 326 -12.08 -6.92 -5.10
CA GLU A 326 -13.13 -7.89 -4.74
C GLU A 326 -12.70 -8.74 -3.54
N LEU A 327 -11.42 -9.10 -3.48
CA LEU A 327 -10.83 -9.89 -2.41
C LEU A 327 -10.51 -9.05 -1.17
N LEU A 328 -9.85 -7.89 -1.34
CA LEU A 328 -9.40 -7.05 -0.23
C LEU A 328 -10.54 -6.30 0.46
N LYS A 329 -11.60 -5.93 -0.29
CA LYS A 329 -12.74 -5.14 0.19
C LYS A 329 -12.32 -3.95 1.08
N PRO A 330 -11.47 -3.04 0.57
CA PRO A 330 -10.89 -1.97 1.38
C PRO A 330 -11.97 -0.97 1.83
N SER A 331 -11.86 -0.48 3.08
CA SER A 331 -12.70 0.60 3.59
C SER A 331 -12.36 1.96 2.97
N THR A 332 -11.08 2.16 2.67
CA THR A 332 -10.54 3.39 2.06
C THR A 332 -9.57 2.99 0.96
N VAL A 333 -9.65 3.66 -0.19
CA VAL A 333 -8.73 3.46 -1.31
C VAL A 333 -7.96 4.75 -1.54
N PHE A 334 -6.63 4.70 -1.40
CA PHE A 334 -5.76 5.78 -1.86
C PHE A 334 -5.56 5.62 -3.37
N THR A 335 -5.94 6.63 -4.14
CA THR A 335 -5.99 6.54 -5.60
C THR A 335 -5.21 7.67 -6.27
N VAL A 336 -4.70 7.36 -7.46
CA VAL A 336 -4.12 8.31 -8.41
C VAL A 336 -5.02 8.38 -9.66
N PRO A 337 -4.89 9.40 -10.53
CA PRO A 337 -5.73 9.54 -11.72
C PRO A 337 -5.81 8.26 -12.57
N LEU A 338 -4.68 7.58 -12.79
CA LEU A 338 -4.62 6.33 -13.56
C LEU A 338 -5.51 5.21 -12.98
N VAL A 339 -5.57 5.09 -11.65
CA VAL A 339 -6.41 4.10 -10.97
C VAL A 339 -7.89 4.47 -11.12
N LEU A 340 -8.23 5.75 -10.97
CA LEU A 340 -9.59 6.25 -11.18
C LEU A 340 -10.08 6.02 -12.60
N GLU A 341 -9.23 6.25 -13.61
CA GLU A 341 -9.56 6.01 -15.01
C GLU A 341 -9.87 4.53 -15.27
N ARG A 342 -9.10 3.61 -14.68
CA ARG A 342 -9.37 2.17 -14.81
C ARG A 342 -10.66 1.75 -14.12
N ILE A 343 -10.93 2.27 -12.93
CA ILE A 343 -12.20 2.04 -12.24
C ILE A 343 -13.36 2.53 -13.11
N LYS A 344 -13.24 3.74 -13.66
CA LYS A 344 -14.24 4.33 -14.55
C LYS A 344 -14.46 3.46 -15.79
N SER A 345 -13.40 3.11 -16.52
CA SER A 345 -13.49 2.27 -17.72
C SER A 345 -14.14 0.93 -17.40
N GLY A 346 -13.72 0.29 -16.31
CA GLY A 346 -14.31 -0.97 -15.89
C GLY A 346 -15.81 -0.90 -15.55
N ILE A 347 -16.24 0.19 -14.89
CA ILE A 347 -17.66 0.46 -14.63
C ILE A 347 -18.41 0.67 -15.95
N LEU A 348 -17.88 1.49 -16.86
CA LEU A 348 -18.51 1.79 -18.14
C LEU A 348 -18.65 0.55 -19.02
N ASP A 349 -17.65 -0.33 -19.06
CA ASP A 349 -17.72 -1.58 -19.83
C ASP A 349 -18.76 -2.54 -19.25
N LYS A 350 -18.86 -2.61 -17.91
CA LYS A 350 -19.90 -3.38 -17.24
C LYS A 350 -21.30 -2.83 -17.51
N ILE A 351 -21.46 -1.51 -17.61
CA ILE A 351 -22.74 -0.87 -17.94
C ILE A 351 -23.11 -1.08 -19.39
N LYS A 352 -22.16 -0.91 -20.32
CA LYS A 352 -22.38 -1.12 -21.77
C LYS A 352 -22.84 -2.54 -22.12
N SER A 353 -22.45 -3.53 -21.32
CA SER A 353 -22.93 -4.92 -21.48
C SER A 353 -24.34 -5.18 -20.90
N GLN A 354 -24.95 -4.22 -20.21
CA GLN A 354 -26.33 -4.33 -19.69
C GLN A 354 -27.38 -3.97 -20.76
N LYS A 355 -28.64 -4.29 -20.45
CA LYS A 355 -29.79 -3.89 -21.28
C LYS A 355 -29.89 -2.37 -21.40
N ARG A 356 -30.32 -1.88 -22.56
CA ARG A 356 -30.46 -0.43 -22.88
C ARG A 356 -31.20 0.37 -21.81
N MET A 357 -32.26 -0.20 -21.20
CA MET A 357 -33.00 0.46 -20.12
C MET A 357 -32.14 0.72 -18.88
N VAL A 358 -31.26 -0.22 -18.51
CA VAL A 358 -30.37 -0.08 -17.35
C VAL A 358 -29.31 0.99 -17.62
N VAL A 359 -28.77 1.01 -18.85
CA VAL A 359 -27.81 2.04 -19.29
C VAL A 359 -28.43 3.44 -19.18
N LEU A 360 -29.65 3.63 -19.72
CA LEU A 360 -30.34 4.93 -19.67
C LEU A 360 -30.63 5.39 -18.24
N ILE A 361 -31.08 4.48 -17.36
CA ILE A 361 -31.32 4.79 -15.94
C ILE A 361 -30.02 5.20 -15.26
N PHE A 362 -28.92 4.47 -15.52
CA PHE A 362 -27.61 4.79 -14.97
C PHE A 362 -27.12 6.16 -15.44
N GLU A 363 -27.18 6.45 -16.73
CA GLU A 363 -26.73 7.73 -17.31
C GLU A 363 -27.54 8.89 -16.76
N ALA A 364 -28.88 8.76 -16.66
CA ALA A 364 -29.74 9.77 -16.08
C ALA A 364 -29.38 10.04 -14.60
N ALA A 365 -29.21 8.98 -13.80
CA ALA A 365 -28.84 9.11 -12.39
C ALA A 365 -27.43 9.71 -12.21
N TYR A 366 -26.46 9.28 -13.02
CA TYR A 366 -25.09 9.80 -13.01
C TYR A 366 -25.05 11.29 -13.37
N ASN A 367 -25.69 11.68 -14.48
CA ASN A 367 -25.72 13.07 -14.93
C ASN A 367 -26.42 13.98 -13.92
N MET A 368 -27.52 13.50 -13.32
CA MET A 368 -28.20 14.20 -12.25
C MET A 368 -27.26 14.44 -11.06
N ARG A 369 -26.55 13.41 -10.60
CA ARG A 369 -25.59 13.53 -9.50
C ARG A 369 -24.43 14.47 -9.83
N ALA A 370 -23.83 14.32 -11.02
CA ALA A 370 -22.74 15.18 -11.47
C ALA A 370 -23.15 16.66 -11.52
N HIS A 371 -24.38 16.94 -11.94
CA HIS A 371 -24.94 18.30 -11.98
C HIS A 371 -25.12 18.91 -10.58
N TYR A 372 -25.60 18.15 -9.60
CA TYR A 372 -25.72 18.64 -8.22
C TYR A 372 -24.35 18.79 -7.55
N TYR A 373 -23.45 17.83 -7.77
CA TYR A 373 -22.10 17.86 -7.21
C TYR A 373 -21.28 19.05 -7.72
N SER A 374 -21.35 19.38 -9.01
CA SER A 374 -20.66 20.56 -9.57
C SER A 374 -21.17 21.88 -8.99
N LYS A 375 -22.39 21.89 -8.48
CA LYS A 375 -23.02 23.01 -7.78
C LYS A 375 -22.83 22.98 -6.26
N GLY A 376 -22.06 22.02 -5.73
CA GLY A 376 -21.77 21.88 -4.30
C GLY A 376 -22.91 21.29 -3.47
N TYR A 377 -23.90 20.64 -4.11
CA TYR A 377 -25.03 20.00 -3.46
C TYR A 377 -24.83 18.49 -3.35
N ASP A 378 -25.27 17.92 -2.23
CA ASP A 378 -25.28 16.47 -2.00
C ASP A 378 -26.60 15.81 -2.49
N THR A 379 -26.57 14.52 -2.79
CA THR A 379 -27.73 13.74 -3.32
C THR A 379 -28.06 12.53 -2.45
N PRO A 380 -28.74 12.69 -1.29
CA PRO A 380 -28.92 11.63 -0.28
C PRO A 380 -29.61 10.34 -0.77
N ILE A 381 -30.47 10.45 -1.78
CA ILE A 381 -31.19 9.31 -2.38
C ILE A 381 -30.27 8.49 -3.30
N LEU A 382 -29.32 9.16 -3.99
CA LEU A 382 -28.34 8.51 -4.88
C LEU A 382 -27.04 8.15 -4.16
N ASN A 383 -26.90 8.52 -2.88
CA ASN A 383 -25.75 8.21 -2.04
C ASN A 383 -25.89 6.92 -1.23
N LYS A 384 -27.11 6.37 -1.18
CA LYS A 384 -27.41 5.04 -0.66
C LYS A 384 -27.40 4.05 -1.82
#